data_AF-A0A8H5ZYW9-F1
#
_entry.id   AF-A0A8H5ZYW9-F1
#
_cell.length_a   1.000
_cell.length_b   1.000
_cell.length_c   1.000
_cell.angle_alpha   90.00
_cell.angle_beta   90.00
_cell.angle_gamma   90.00
#
_symmetry.space_group_name_H-M   'P 1'
#
loop_
_entity.id
_entity.type
_entity.pdbx_description
1 polymer ?
#
loop_
_entity_poly.entity_id
_entity_poly.type
_entity_poly.pdbx_seq_one_letter_code
_entity_poly.pdbx_strand_id
1 'polypeptide(L)'
;MVTAVVLRGWVVVDFFVKEERVSQILDEMYGSFGFYNIYGFSAMMPVLWLLQAQYLAKHPNELFHLTFTGAILIHVIGWFIRFSEDNQKVKFRRAGVEYSTWSKKAETIRASYQNADGKVQQSLLLCSGWWGLARHTNYIGSTLYALGSLCSLRLRRNLRVY
;
A
#
# COMPACT_ATOMS: atom_id res chain seq x y z
N MET A 1 -14.91 1.60 -16.69
CA MET A 1 -15.39 2.25 -15.45
C MET A 1 -15.55 1.24 -14.31
N VAL A 2 -16.35 0.19 -14.49
CA VAL A 2 -16.62 -0.85 -13.47
C VAL A 2 -15.34 -1.36 -12.83
N THR A 3 -14.34 -1.74 -13.62
CA THR A 3 -13.04 -2.22 -13.14
C THR A 3 -12.38 -1.25 -12.17
N ALA A 4 -12.29 0.04 -12.51
CA ALA A 4 -11.64 1.03 -11.66
C ALA A 4 -12.36 1.17 -10.32
N VAL A 5 -13.70 1.15 -10.32
CA VAL A 5 -14.52 1.21 -9.10
C VAL A 5 -14.32 -0.04 -8.25
N VAL A 6 -14.33 -1.23 -8.85
CA VAL A 6 -14.12 -2.51 -8.13
C VAL A 6 -12.72 -2.56 -7.51
N LEU A 7 -11.67 -2.23 -8.28
CA LEU A 7 -10.30 -2.20 -7.78
C LEU A 7 -10.15 -1.17 -6.65
N ARG A 8 -10.84 -0.02 -6.71
CA ARG A 8 -10.81 0.98 -5.63
C ARG A 8 -11.60 0.52 -4.40
N GLY A 9 -12.77 -0.09 -4.61
CA GLY A 9 -13.57 -0.68 -3.54
C GLY A 9 -12.79 -1.75 -2.78
N TRP A 10 -12.00 -2.56 -3.48
CA TRP A 10 -11.08 -3.52 -2.86
C TRP A 10 -10.07 -2.84 -1.92
N VAL A 11 -9.50 -1.69 -2.29
CA VAL A 11 -8.60 -0.91 -1.41
C VAL A 11 -9.30 -0.55 -0.11
N VAL A 12 -10.55 -0.09 -0.21
CA VAL A 12 -11.34 0.37 0.93
C VAL A 12 -11.65 -0.80 1.86
N VAL A 13 -12.06 -1.94 1.31
CA VAL A 13 -12.30 -3.17 2.10
C VAL A 13 -11.00 -3.63 2.77
N ASP A 14 -9.89 -3.67 2.03
CA ASP A 14 -8.60 -4.11 2.58
C ASP A 14 -8.11 -3.23 3.73
N PHE A 15 -8.38 -1.92 3.65
CA PHE A 15 -8.12 -0.95 4.71
C PHE A 15 -8.92 -1.26 5.97
N PHE A 16 -10.25 -1.42 5.86
CA PHE A 16 -11.10 -1.70 7.02
C PHE A 16 -10.80 -3.06 7.66
N VAL A 17 -10.45 -4.08 6.86
CA VAL A 17 -10.01 -5.38 7.40
C VAL A 17 -8.73 -5.25 8.25
N LYS A 18 -7.92 -4.20 8.04
CA LYS A 18 -6.66 -3.96 8.74
C LYS A 18 -6.71 -2.68 9.59
N GLU A 19 -7.90 -2.24 9.97
CA GLU A 19 -8.13 -0.96 10.67
C GLU A 19 -7.32 -0.84 11.97
N GLU A 20 -7.11 -1.93 12.70
CA GLU A 20 -6.30 -1.95 13.92
C GLU A 20 -4.88 -1.36 13.71
N ARG A 21 -4.34 -1.48 12.48
CA ARG A 21 -3.00 -0.99 12.12
C ARG A 21 -2.96 0.52 11.90
N VAL A 22 -4.11 1.18 11.73
CA VAL A 22 -4.19 2.64 11.53
C VAL A 22 -3.60 3.39 12.72
N SER A 23 -3.84 2.89 13.94
CA SER A 23 -3.25 3.43 15.18
C SER A 23 -1.71 3.46 15.22
N GLN A 24 -1.06 2.71 14.32
CA GLN A 24 0.40 2.59 14.24
C GLN A 24 1.01 3.44 13.10
N ILE A 25 0.18 4.21 12.40
CA ILE A 25 0.63 5.09 11.33
C ILE A 25 1.27 6.34 11.94
N LEU A 26 2.35 6.83 11.31
CA LEU A 26 3.14 7.97 11.79
C LEU A 26 2.27 9.20 12.09
N ASP A 27 1.33 9.52 11.19
CA ASP A 27 0.45 10.68 11.29
C ASP A 27 -0.47 10.61 12.51
N GLU A 28 -0.93 9.41 12.88
CA GLU A 28 -1.79 9.18 14.06
C GLU A 28 -0.96 9.18 15.36
N MET A 29 0.25 8.63 15.31
CA MET A 29 1.12 8.48 16.48
C MET A 29 1.79 9.78 16.92
N TYR A 30 2.15 10.65 15.97
CA TYR A 30 2.96 11.84 16.24
C TYR A 30 2.37 13.14 15.69
N GLY A 31 1.38 13.06 14.79
CA GLY A 31 0.77 14.23 14.19
C GLY A 31 -0.25 14.88 15.12
N SER A 32 -0.23 16.21 15.21
CA SER A 32 -1.34 16.94 15.81
C SER A 32 -2.56 16.92 14.88
N PHE A 33 -3.74 16.72 15.44
CA PHE A 33 -4.97 16.80 14.66
C PHE A 33 -5.27 18.26 14.30
N GLY A 34 -5.34 18.57 13.01
CA GLY A 34 -5.50 19.95 12.53
C GLY A 34 -6.04 20.02 11.12
N PHE A 35 -6.08 21.23 10.55
CA PHE A 35 -6.67 21.50 9.25
C PHE A 35 -6.12 20.61 8.13
N TYR A 36 -4.80 20.36 8.11
CA TYR A 36 -4.17 19.49 7.13
C TYR A 36 -4.77 18.07 7.11
N ASN A 37 -4.94 17.45 8.29
CA ASN A 37 -5.53 16.11 8.41
C ASN A 37 -7.01 16.12 8.04
N ILE A 38 -7.77 17.09 8.56
CA ILE A 38 -9.21 17.21 8.25
C ILE A 38 -9.43 17.38 6.75
N TYR A 39 -8.75 18.33 6.12
CA TYR A 39 -8.87 18.61 4.69
C TYR A 39 -8.37 17.45 3.83
N GLY A 40 -7.26 16.82 4.23
CA GLY A 40 -6.70 15.64 3.58
C GLY A 40 -7.71 14.50 3.48
N PHE A 41 -8.30 14.10 4.61
CA PHE A 41 -9.24 12.97 4.66
C PHE A 41 -10.63 13.29 4.12
N SER A 42 -11.17 14.48 4.40
CA SER A 42 -12.56 14.82 4.05
C SER A 42 -12.77 15.33 2.62
N ALA A 43 -11.77 16.02 2.05
CA ALA A 43 -11.92 16.68 0.76
C ALA A 43 -10.91 16.16 -0.27
N MET A 44 -9.62 16.20 0.05
CA MET A 44 -8.58 15.89 -0.92
C MET A 44 -8.61 14.42 -1.35
N MET A 45 -8.66 13.49 -0.37
CA MET A 45 -8.64 12.06 -0.66
C MET A 45 -9.84 11.58 -1.49
N PRO A 46 -11.11 11.87 -1.11
CA PRO A 46 -12.27 11.44 -1.89
C PRO A 46 -12.25 11.98 -3.33
N VAL A 47 -11.77 13.22 -3.53
CA VAL A 47 -11.72 13.82 -4.87
C VAL A 47 -10.60 13.24 -5.72
N LEU A 48 -9.36 13.24 -5.21
CA LEU A 48 -8.20 12.79 -5.99
C LEU A 48 -8.22 11.27 -6.24
N TRP A 49 -8.71 10.46 -5.30
CA TRP A 49 -8.73 9.00 -5.43
C TRP A 49 -9.83 8.50 -6.37
N LEU A 50 -10.76 9.37 -6.77
CA LEU A 50 -11.83 9.09 -7.74
C LEU A 50 -11.54 9.64 -9.14
N LEU A 51 -10.41 10.32 -9.36
CA LEU A 51 -10.07 10.93 -10.66
C LEU A 51 -10.17 9.94 -11.83
N GLN A 52 -9.78 8.68 -11.64
CA GLN A 52 -9.87 7.66 -12.68
C GLN A 52 -11.34 7.38 -13.07
N ALA A 53 -12.23 7.29 -12.08
CA ALA A 53 -13.65 7.08 -12.32
C ALA A 53 -14.31 8.31 -12.95
N GLN A 54 -13.97 9.51 -12.47
CA GLN A 54 -14.44 10.78 -13.05
C GLN A 54 -14.01 10.94 -14.51
N TYR A 55 -12.75 10.60 -14.83
CA TYR A 55 -12.26 10.61 -16.20
C TYR A 55 -13.01 9.62 -17.09
N LEU A 56 -13.19 8.38 -16.64
CA LEU A 56 -13.88 7.34 -17.41
C LEU A 56 -15.38 7.61 -17.59
N ALA A 57 -16.01 8.37 -16.69
CA ALA A 57 -17.39 8.80 -16.82
C ALA A 57 -17.57 9.78 -18.00
N LYS A 58 -16.60 10.68 -18.21
CA LYS A 58 -16.60 11.62 -19.35
C LYS A 58 -16.05 11.00 -20.63
N HIS A 59 -15.16 10.03 -20.50
CA HIS A 59 -14.48 9.36 -21.61
C HIS A 59 -14.68 7.85 -21.53
N PRO A 60 -15.88 7.35 -21.89
CA PRO A 60 -16.12 5.91 -21.93
C PRO A 60 -15.17 5.29 -22.96
N ASN A 61 -14.30 4.42 -22.48
CA ASN A 61 -13.33 3.71 -23.29
C ASN A 61 -13.38 2.23 -22.93
N GLU A 62 -13.56 1.40 -23.95
CA GLU A 62 -13.40 -0.04 -23.84
C GLU A 62 -11.91 -0.39 -23.90
N LEU A 63 -11.47 -1.16 -22.91
CA LEU A 63 -10.10 -1.65 -22.82
C LEU A 63 -9.94 -2.86 -23.74
N PHE A 64 -8.79 -2.94 -24.40
CA PHE A 64 -8.40 -4.17 -25.08
C PHE A 64 -8.16 -5.28 -24.03
N HIS A 65 -8.59 -6.50 -24.32
CA HIS A 65 -8.58 -7.60 -23.35
C HIS A 65 -7.21 -7.83 -22.72
N LEU A 66 -6.12 -7.72 -23.50
CA LEU A 66 -4.76 -7.88 -22.99
C LEU A 66 -4.34 -6.77 -22.01
N THR A 67 -4.72 -5.52 -22.28
CA THR A 67 -4.42 -4.41 -21.36
C THR A 67 -5.22 -4.50 -20.07
N PHE A 68 -6.46 -5.01 -20.17
CA PHE A 68 -7.32 -5.24 -19.02
C PHE A 68 -6.77 -6.35 -18.12
N THR A 69 -6.40 -7.50 -18.69
CA THR A 69 -5.82 -8.61 -17.92
C THR A 69 -4.48 -8.23 -17.31
N GLY A 70 -3.61 -7.55 -18.05
CA GLY A 70 -2.35 -7.04 -17.54
C GLY A 70 -2.51 -6.08 -16.36
N ALA A 71 -3.46 -5.13 -16.45
CA ALA A 71 -3.75 -4.19 -15.37
C ALA A 71 -4.21 -4.88 -14.08
N ILE A 72 -5.09 -5.88 -14.19
CA ILE A 72 -5.54 -6.69 -13.05
C ILE A 72 -4.39 -7.49 -12.46
N LEU A 73 -3.57 -8.14 -13.28
CA LEU A 73 -2.43 -8.93 -12.81
C LEU A 73 -1.43 -8.05 -12.03
N ILE A 74 -1.08 -6.89 -12.57
CA ILE A 74 -0.20 -5.93 -11.88
C ILE A 74 -0.80 -5.50 -10.54
N HIS A 75 -2.10 -5.21 -10.51
CA HIS A 75 -2.81 -4.84 -9.28
C HIS A 75 -2.75 -5.96 -8.23
N VAL A 76 -3.08 -7.20 -8.62
CA VAL A 76 -3.09 -8.36 -7.72
C VAL A 76 -1.68 -8.69 -7.23
N ILE A 77 -0.66 -8.63 -8.09
CA ILE A 77 0.74 -8.82 -7.70
C ILE A 77 1.16 -7.76 -6.67
N GLY A 78 0.86 -6.48 -6.94
CA GLY A 78 1.16 -5.40 -6.01
C GLY A 78 0.49 -5.57 -4.65
N TRP A 79 -0.80 -5.93 -4.65
CA TRP A 79 -1.55 -6.26 -3.44
C TRP A 79 -0.92 -7.45 -2.70
N PHE A 80 -0.58 -8.53 -3.40
CA PHE A 80 0.00 -9.73 -2.80
C PHE A 80 1.35 -9.47 -2.14
N ILE A 81 2.24 -8.71 -2.80
CA ILE A 81 3.54 -8.35 -2.24
C ILE A 81 3.35 -7.58 -0.93
N ARG A 82 2.51 -6.54 -0.95
CA ARG A 82 2.21 -5.73 0.25
C ARG A 82 1.59 -6.58 1.35
N PHE A 83 0.57 -7.37 1.02
CA PHE A 83 -0.11 -8.24 1.98
C PHE A 83 0.84 -9.26 2.60
N SER A 84 1.69 -9.91 1.79
CA SER A 84 2.63 -10.91 2.26
C SER A 84 3.72 -10.28 3.14
N GLU A 85 4.24 -9.11 2.77
CA GLU A 85 5.26 -8.40 3.55
C GLU A 85 4.69 -7.93 4.90
N ASP A 86 3.50 -7.33 4.87
CA ASP A 86 2.84 -6.82 6.07
C ASP A 86 2.55 -7.96 7.05
N ASN A 87 2.09 -9.10 6.54
CA ASN A 87 1.84 -10.28 7.37
C ASN A 87 3.13 -10.90 7.92
N GLN A 88 4.23 -10.84 7.16
CA GLN A 88 5.54 -11.27 7.63
C GLN A 88 5.98 -10.40 8.82
N LYS A 89 5.82 -9.08 8.71
CA LYS A 89 6.11 -8.13 9.80
C LYS A 89 5.28 -8.41 11.05
N VAL A 90 3.97 -8.62 10.91
CA VAL A 90 3.07 -8.90 12.05
C VAL A 90 3.44 -10.22 12.73
N LYS A 91 3.67 -11.29 11.95
CA LYS A 91 4.06 -12.60 12.50
C LYS A 91 5.42 -12.52 13.21
N PHE A 92 6.38 -11.80 12.63
CA PHE A 92 7.67 -11.56 13.24
C PHE A 92 7.56 -10.81 14.58
N ARG A 93 6.76 -9.74 14.63
CA ARG A 93 6.57 -8.99 15.88
C ARG A 93 5.93 -9.82 17.00
N ARG A 94 5.11 -10.83 16.65
CA ARG A 94 4.51 -11.78 17.61
C ARG A 94 5.46 -12.90 18.04
N ALA A 95 6.22 -13.46 17.10
CA ALA A 95 7.09 -14.61 17.35
C ALA A 95 8.52 -14.24 17.82
N GLY A 96 8.95 -13.00 17.61
CA GLY A 96 10.28 -12.53 17.99
C GLY A 96 11.41 -13.32 17.30
N VAL A 97 12.40 -13.75 18.09
CA VAL A 97 13.63 -14.43 17.61
C VAL A 97 13.35 -15.86 17.10
N GLU A 98 12.24 -16.47 17.50
CA GLU A 98 11.83 -17.80 17.05
C GLU A 98 11.14 -17.81 15.69
N TYR A 99 10.93 -16.63 15.10
CA TYR A 99 10.29 -16.53 13.80
C TYR A 99 11.08 -17.25 12.70
N SER A 100 10.37 -17.97 11.85
CA SER A 100 10.91 -18.65 10.68
C SER A 100 10.23 -18.09 9.42
N THR A 101 11.02 -17.84 8.38
CA THR A 101 10.59 -17.28 7.11
C THR A 101 11.13 -18.15 5.98
N TRP A 102 10.29 -18.46 4.99
CA TRP A 102 10.66 -19.22 3.79
C TRP A 102 11.45 -20.50 4.13
N SER A 103 10.96 -21.24 5.14
CA SER A 103 11.52 -22.50 5.63
C SER A 103 12.93 -22.41 6.24
N LYS A 104 13.38 -21.20 6.61
CA LYS A 104 14.63 -20.97 7.34
C LYS A 104 14.39 -20.08 8.55
N LYS A 105 15.21 -20.26 9.60
CA LYS A 105 15.20 -19.37 10.77
C LYS A 105 15.42 -17.93 10.30
N ALA A 106 14.58 -17.01 10.77
CA ALA A 106 14.65 -15.63 10.33
C ALA A 106 15.97 -15.00 10.82
N GLU A 107 16.67 -14.33 9.92
CA GLU A 107 17.80 -13.47 10.27
C GLU A 107 17.27 -12.19 10.89
N THR A 108 17.78 -11.84 12.07
CA THR A 108 17.29 -10.70 12.86
C THR A 108 18.45 -9.91 13.46
N ILE A 109 18.34 -8.59 13.46
CA ILE A 109 19.28 -7.68 14.14
C ILE A 109 18.62 -7.13 15.40
N ARG A 110 19.33 -7.18 16.54
CA ARG A 110 18.94 -6.47 17.77
C ARG A 110 19.47 -5.05 17.69
N ALA A 111 18.58 -4.07 17.54
CA ALA A 111 18.90 -2.66 17.60
C ALA A 111 18.52 -2.10 18.98
N SER A 112 19.37 -1.24 19.54
CA SER A 112 19.10 -0.49 20.76
C SER A 112 18.98 0.99 20.41
N TYR A 113 17.95 1.66 20.90
CA TYR A 113 17.75 3.09 20.68
C TYR A 113 17.23 3.75 21.96
N GLN A 114 17.46 5.05 22.11
CA GLN A 114 16.98 5.80 23.26
C GLN A 114 15.73 6.58 22.85
N ASN A 115 14.63 6.42 23.59
CA ASN A 115 13.42 7.21 23.38
C ASN A 115 13.63 8.67 23.81
N ALA A 116 12.71 9.55 23.40
CA ALA A 116 12.67 10.94 23.85
C ALA A 116 12.67 11.09 25.38
N ASP A 117 12.14 10.09 26.11
CA ASP A 117 12.13 10.04 27.57
C ASP A 117 13.46 9.55 28.20
N GLY A 118 14.53 9.38 27.41
CA GLY A 118 15.83 8.90 27.88
C GLY A 118 15.90 7.39 28.16
N LYS A 119 14.81 6.63 27.97
CA LYS A 119 14.77 5.18 28.17
C LYS A 119 15.40 4.44 27.00
N VAL A 120 16.31 3.51 27.28
CA VAL A 120 16.89 2.61 26.27
C VAL A 120 15.88 1.50 25.95
N GLN A 121 15.45 1.46 24.69
CA GLN A 121 14.56 0.42 24.16
C GLN A 121 15.31 -0.48 23.18
N GLN A 122 14.95 -1.76 23.18
CA GLN A 122 15.45 -2.73 22.21
C GLN A 122 14.38 -3.05 21.17
N SER A 123 14.75 -2.98 19.90
CA SER A 123 13.91 -3.37 18.77
C SER A 123 14.57 -4.48 17.97
N LEU A 124 13.79 -5.49 17.65
CA LEU A 124 14.19 -6.55 16.72
C LEU A 124 13.85 -6.10 15.30
N LEU A 125 14.84 -6.20 14.40
CA LEU A 125 14.70 -5.90 12.99
C LEU A 125 14.81 -7.20 12.20
N LEU A 126 13.87 -7.42 11.28
CA LEU A 126 13.86 -8.58 10.39
C LEU A 126 14.72 -8.29 9.17
N CYS A 127 15.64 -9.20 8.83
CA CYS A 127 16.57 -9.08 7.71
C CYS A 127 16.42 -10.21 6.69
N SER A 128 15.33 -10.97 6.73
CA SER A 128 15.07 -12.11 5.86
C SER A 128 13.68 -12.05 5.22
N GLY A 129 13.48 -12.81 4.13
CA GLY A 129 12.27 -12.74 3.30
C GLY A 129 12.13 -11.40 2.61
N TRP A 130 10.93 -10.80 2.62
CA TRP A 130 10.68 -9.52 1.96
C TRP A 130 11.54 -8.37 2.49
N TRP A 131 11.86 -8.39 3.79
CA TRP A 131 12.68 -7.39 4.48
C TRP A 131 14.19 -7.57 4.25
N GLY A 132 14.62 -8.74 3.78
CA GLY A 132 15.99 -8.99 3.33
C GLY A 132 16.24 -8.55 1.88
N LEU A 133 15.19 -8.54 1.06
CA LEU A 133 15.29 -8.09 -0.34
C LEU A 133 15.40 -6.56 -0.43
N ALA A 134 14.54 -5.85 0.29
CA ALA A 134 14.58 -4.39 0.38
C ALA A 134 13.98 -3.92 1.70
N ARG A 135 14.38 -2.72 2.15
CA ARG A 135 13.89 -2.13 3.41
C ARG A 135 12.40 -1.78 3.40
N HIS A 136 11.81 -1.55 2.22
CA HIS A 136 10.43 -1.13 2.03
C HIS A 136 9.78 -1.83 0.83
N THR A 137 9.77 -3.17 0.85
CA THR A 137 9.19 -3.95 -0.26
C THR A 137 7.68 -3.77 -0.36
N ASN A 138 7.00 -3.47 0.75
CA ASN A 138 5.60 -3.04 0.75
C ASN A 138 5.33 -1.78 -0.10
N TYR A 139 6.28 -0.85 -0.21
CA TYR A 139 6.10 0.36 -1.03
C TYR A 139 6.13 0.04 -2.52
N ILE A 140 6.95 -0.94 -2.93
CA ILE A 140 6.94 -1.48 -4.29
C ILE A 140 5.57 -2.11 -4.58
N GLY A 141 5.06 -2.92 -3.64
CA GLY A 141 3.72 -3.49 -3.71
C GLY A 141 2.64 -2.42 -3.88
N SER A 142 2.65 -1.38 -3.04
CA SER A 142 1.73 -0.23 -3.14
C SER A 142 1.84 0.51 -4.47
N THR A 143 3.04 0.63 -5.03
CA THR A 143 3.28 1.32 -6.30
C THR A 143 2.71 0.53 -7.46
N LEU A 144 2.97 -0.78 -7.53
CA LEU A 144 2.38 -1.68 -8.53
C LEU A 144 0.87 -1.74 -8.41
N TYR A 145 0.35 -1.80 -7.18
CA TYR A 145 -1.07 -1.77 -6.89
C TYR A 145 -1.77 -0.51 -7.41
N ALA A 146 -1.15 0.66 -7.21
CA ALA A 146 -1.62 1.93 -7.76
C ALA A 146 -1.50 1.97 -9.29
N LEU A 147 -0.38 1.49 -9.84
CA LEU A 147 -0.11 1.47 -11.27
C LEU A 147 -1.10 0.57 -12.03
N GLY A 148 -1.39 -0.64 -11.54
CA GLY A 148 -2.38 -1.52 -12.14
C GLY A 148 -3.78 -0.87 -12.20
N SER A 149 -4.14 -0.10 -11.16
CA SER A 149 -5.38 0.67 -11.14
C SER A 149 -5.38 1.79 -12.19
N LEU A 150 -4.24 2.45 -12.43
CA LEU A 150 -4.07 3.51 -13.42
C LEU A 150 -4.00 2.97 -14.86
N CYS A 151 -3.38 1.81 -15.09
CA CYS A 151 -3.30 1.16 -16.40
C CYS A 151 -4.66 0.74 -16.96
N SER A 152 -5.71 0.73 -16.14
CA SER A 152 -7.10 0.62 -16.60
C SER A 152 -7.60 1.86 -17.38
N LEU A 153 -6.82 2.94 -17.42
CA LEU A 153 -7.08 4.10 -18.25
C LEU A 153 -6.39 3.94 -19.61
N ARG A 154 -7.18 3.81 -20.67
CA ARG A 154 -6.66 4.00 -22.03
C ARG A 154 -6.52 5.50 -22.31
N LEU A 155 -5.32 6.03 -22.18
CA LEU A 155 -5.00 7.39 -22.66
C LEU A 155 -5.15 7.42 -24.18
N ARG A 156 -6.18 8.11 -24.69
CA ARG A 156 -6.27 8.39 -26.13
C ARG A 156 -5.11 9.31 -26.49
N ARG A 157 -4.27 8.84 -27.40
CA ARG A 157 -3.09 9.55 -27.92
C ARG A 157 -3.44 10.70 -28.89
N ASN A 158 -4.60 11.34 -28.71
CA ASN A 158 -5.06 12.46 -29.53
C ASN A 158 -5.00 13.76 -28.72
N LEU A 159 -3.78 14.20 -28.40
CA LEU A 159 -3.50 15.63 -28.27
C LEU A 159 -3.45 16.19 -29.69
N ARG A 160 -4.62 16.40 -30.32
CA ARG A 160 -4.70 17.42 -31.37
C ARG A 160 -4.69 18.76 -30.64
N VAL A 161 -3.50 19.34 -30.55
CA VAL A 161 -3.33 20.76 -30.33
C VAL A 161 -4.10 21.45 -31.45
N TYR A 162 -5.20 22.10 -31.09
CA TYR A 162 -5.83 23.13 -31.93
C TYR A 162 -5.24 24.47 -31.55
#